data_AF-A0A091CLJ3-F1
#
_entry.id   AF-A0A091CLJ3-F1
#
_cell.length_a   1.000
_cell.length_b   1.000
_cell.length_c   1.000
_cell.angle_alpha   90.00
_cell.angle_beta   90.00
_cell.angle_gamma   90.00
#
_symmetry.space_group_name_H-M   'P 1'
#
loop_
_entity.id
_entity.type
_entity.pdbx_description
1 polymer ?
#
loop_
_entity_poly.entity_id
_entity_poly.type
_entity_poly.pdbx_seq_one_letter_code
_entity_poly.pdbx_strand_id
1 'polypeptide(L)'
;MHLLEESFQEIKRTVQTKDTFQNITILSPVETLRSIKPVDVCCVTKNLLEFYMDRVFKDHQELKPQILRKISGIANTFLYMQKTLQQCQVQRRCHCSEEATNATRTVHDNYEQLEIPSAAIKSLGELDVFLAWIDRNRQETSAA
;
A
#
# COMPACT_ATOMS: atom_id res chain seq x y z
N MET A 1 5.24 -12.24 -0.41
CA MET A 1 4.91 -11.56 0.85
C MET A 1 6.08 -11.56 1.78
N HIS A 2 6.60 -12.73 2.21
CA HIS A 2 7.76 -12.81 3.10
C HIS A 2 8.96 -11.92 2.71
N LEU A 3 9.45 -12.01 1.46
CA LEU A 3 10.56 -11.17 0.99
C LEU A 3 10.28 -9.65 1.04
N LEU A 4 9.01 -9.27 0.86
CA LEU A 4 8.57 -7.88 0.93
C LEU A 4 8.50 -7.40 2.38
N GLU A 5 7.97 -8.23 3.28
CA GLU A 5 7.95 -7.97 4.72
C GLU A 5 9.37 -7.85 5.26
N GLU A 6 10.27 -8.79 4.96
CA GLU A 6 11.68 -8.74 5.38
C GLU A 6 12.36 -7.46 4.88
N SER A 7 12.19 -7.13 3.59
CA SER A 7 12.76 -5.91 3.02
C SER A 7 12.23 -4.65 3.70
N PHE A 8 10.95 -4.63 4.09
CA PHE A 8 10.37 -3.53 4.82
C PHE A 8 10.86 -3.46 6.27
N GLN A 9 10.93 -4.59 7.00
CA GLN A 9 11.39 -4.62 8.39
C GLN A 9 12.78 -4.00 8.57
N GLU A 10 13.69 -4.23 7.59
CA GLU A 10 15.03 -3.65 7.62
C GLU A 10 15.05 -2.11 7.58
N ILE A 11 14.06 -1.48 6.92
CA ILE A 11 13.98 -0.02 6.78
C ILE A 11 12.88 0.61 7.65
N LYS A 12 11.97 -0.19 8.21
CA LYS A 12 10.75 0.25 8.92
C LYS A 12 11.06 1.31 9.96
N ARG A 13 11.97 1.00 10.90
CA ARG A 13 12.33 1.94 11.98
C ARG A 13 12.86 3.26 11.41
N THR A 14 13.72 3.19 10.39
CA THR A 14 14.32 4.39 9.80
C THR A 14 13.27 5.24 9.10
N VAL A 15 12.35 4.62 8.38
CA VAL A 15 11.25 5.32 7.69
C VAL A 15 10.28 5.93 8.71
N GLN A 16 9.81 5.16 9.69
CA GLN A 16 8.85 5.61 10.69
C GLN A 16 9.41 6.72 11.61
N THR A 17 10.71 6.72 11.91
CA THR A 17 11.33 7.83 12.67
C THR A 17 11.36 9.16 11.92
N LYS A 18 11.20 9.14 10.60
CA LYS A 18 11.12 10.33 9.74
C LYS A 18 9.69 10.82 9.56
N ASP A 19 8.68 10.10 10.05
CA ASP A 19 7.28 10.55 10.03
C ASP A 19 7.08 11.68 11.06
N THR A 20 6.74 12.86 10.57
CA THR A 20 6.50 14.07 11.36
C THR A 20 5.03 14.24 11.76
N PHE A 21 4.10 13.43 11.21
CA PHE A 21 2.66 13.57 11.37
C PHE A 21 2.02 12.35 12.04
N GLN A 22 2.11 12.29 13.37
CA GLN A 22 1.54 11.20 14.16
C GLN A 22 0.00 11.24 14.25
N ASN A 23 -0.62 12.40 14.05
CA ASN A 23 -2.07 12.60 14.22
C ASN A 23 -2.91 12.12 13.03
N ILE A 24 -2.26 11.80 11.91
CA ILE A 24 -2.91 11.33 10.69
C ILE A 24 -2.44 9.89 10.46
N THR A 25 -3.31 9.04 9.93
CA THR A 25 -2.94 7.72 9.42
C THR A 25 -3.52 7.60 8.02
N ILE A 26 -2.66 7.66 7.01
CA ILE A 26 -3.05 7.75 5.60
C ILE A 26 -3.90 6.54 5.21
N LEU A 27 -3.47 5.35 5.63
CA LEU A 27 -4.11 4.06 5.32
C LEU A 27 -5.20 3.63 6.31
N SER A 28 -5.60 4.48 7.27
CA SER A 28 -6.70 4.17 8.20
C SER A 28 -8.02 3.75 7.53
N PRO A 29 -8.43 4.31 6.37
CA PRO A 29 -9.65 3.85 5.70
C PRO A 29 -9.55 2.40 5.24
N VAL A 30 -8.36 1.95 4.84
CA VAL A 30 -8.12 0.57 4.39
C VAL A 30 -8.04 -0.38 5.58
N GLU A 31 -7.42 0.03 6.67
CA GLU A 31 -7.33 -0.78 7.88
C GLU A 31 -8.72 -1.13 8.46
N THR A 32 -9.67 -0.21 8.32
CA THR A 32 -11.04 -0.34 8.84
C THR A 32 -11.95 -1.17 7.92
N LEU A 33 -11.54 -1.47 6.68
CA LEU A 33 -12.23 -2.39 5.76
C LEU A 33 -12.08 -3.86 6.21
N ARG A 34 -12.73 -4.22 7.33
CA ARG A 34 -12.60 -5.53 7.99
C ARG A 34 -13.48 -6.64 7.44
N SER A 35 -14.45 -6.34 6.56
CA SER A 35 -15.40 -7.34 6.03
C SER A 35 -15.78 -6.98 4.60
N ILE A 36 -14.80 -7.06 3.70
CA ILE A 36 -15.02 -6.73 2.30
C ILE A 36 -15.30 -7.98 1.47
N LYS A 37 -16.11 -7.82 0.42
CA LYS A 37 -16.36 -8.90 -0.52
C LYS A 37 -15.04 -9.29 -1.19
N PRO A 38 -14.81 -10.57 -1.57
CA PRO A 38 -13.59 -10.97 -2.28
C PRO A 38 -13.27 -10.12 -3.53
N VAL A 39 -14.31 -9.61 -4.20
CA VAL A 39 -14.18 -8.72 -5.36
C VAL A 39 -13.51 -7.37 -5.00
N ASP A 40 -13.79 -6.85 -3.81
CA ASP A 40 -13.24 -5.59 -3.30
C ASP A 40 -11.77 -5.75 -2.90
N VAL A 41 -11.37 -6.95 -2.44
CA VAL A 41 -9.96 -7.25 -2.12
C VAL A 41 -9.08 -7.00 -3.34
N CYS A 42 -9.48 -7.51 -4.52
CA CYS A 42 -8.72 -7.27 -5.73
C CYS A 42 -8.66 -5.78 -6.09
N CYS A 43 -9.81 -5.09 -6.03
CA CYS A 43 -9.90 -3.66 -6.35
C CYS A 43 -9.01 -2.81 -5.43
N VAL A 44 -9.16 -2.95 -4.11
CA VAL A 44 -8.39 -2.16 -3.13
C VAL A 44 -6.91 -2.47 -3.24
N THR A 45 -6.53 -3.74 -3.42
CA THR A 45 -5.12 -4.10 -3.66
C THR A 45 -4.57 -3.38 -4.89
N LYS A 46 -5.31 -3.38 -6.01
CA LYS A 46 -4.91 -2.69 -7.24
C LYS A 46 -4.71 -1.19 -6.99
N ASN A 47 -5.72 -0.53 -6.45
CA ASN A 47 -5.68 0.92 -6.22
C ASN A 47 -4.53 1.32 -5.28
N LEU A 48 -4.26 0.53 -4.25
CA LEU A 48 -3.14 0.80 -3.35
C LEU A 48 -1.79 0.56 -4.02
N LEU A 49 -1.63 -0.49 -4.83
CA LEU A 49 -0.39 -0.68 -5.59
C LEU A 49 -0.15 0.49 -6.56
N GLU A 50 -1.19 0.97 -7.25
CA GLU A 50 -1.13 2.16 -8.11
C GLU A 50 -0.76 3.41 -7.31
N PHE A 51 -1.41 3.65 -6.16
CA PHE A 51 -1.06 4.74 -5.25
C PHE A 51 0.42 4.73 -4.84
N TYR A 52 0.95 3.57 -4.43
CA TYR A 52 2.36 3.46 -4.05
C TYR A 52 3.32 3.70 -5.24
N MET A 53 3.00 3.16 -6.42
CA MET A 53 3.85 3.28 -7.61
C MET A 53 3.81 4.67 -8.25
N ASP A 54 2.64 5.32 -8.24
CA ASP A 54 2.42 6.60 -8.92
C ASP A 54 2.54 7.83 -8.03
N ARG A 55 2.50 7.65 -6.71
CA ARG A 55 2.68 8.74 -5.73
C ARG A 55 3.87 8.44 -4.84
N VAL A 56 3.74 7.47 -3.94
CA VAL A 56 4.67 7.27 -2.82
C VAL A 56 6.12 7.07 -3.27
N PHE A 57 6.39 6.14 -4.19
CA PHE A 57 7.77 5.87 -4.63
C PHE A 57 8.34 6.97 -5.55
N LYS A 58 7.48 7.73 -6.26
CA LYS A 58 7.91 8.84 -7.10
C LYS A 58 8.24 10.08 -6.27
N ASP A 59 7.43 10.34 -5.25
CA ASP A 59 7.51 11.51 -4.39
C ASP A 59 8.57 11.36 -3.29
N HIS A 60 8.94 10.12 -2.95
CA HIS A 60 9.96 9.85 -1.95
C HIS A 60 11.39 10.06 -2.48
N GLN A 61 12.15 10.91 -1.78
CA GLN A 61 13.59 11.08 -2.01
C GLN A 61 14.39 10.46 -0.86
N GLU A 62 15.20 9.44 -1.15
CA GLU A 62 16.12 8.83 -0.19
C GLU A 62 17.58 9.09 -0.58
N LEU A 63 18.32 9.72 0.33
CA LEU A 63 19.73 10.06 0.12
C LEU A 63 20.66 8.91 0.51
N LYS A 64 20.21 7.98 1.38
CA LYS A 64 21.01 6.84 1.82
C LYS A 64 20.91 5.69 0.82
N PRO A 65 21.99 5.32 0.09
CA PRO A 65 21.91 4.31 -0.97
C PRO A 65 21.45 2.94 -0.49
N GLN A 66 21.75 2.59 0.76
CA GLN A 66 21.33 1.31 1.37
C GLN A 66 19.81 1.23 1.55
N ILE A 67 19.17 2.32 1.96
CA ILE A 67 17.72 2.40 2.13
C ILE A 67 17.06 2.49 0.76
N LEU A 68 17.59 3.31 -0.14
CA LEU A 68 17.09 3.42 -1.51
C LEU A 68 17.03 2.06 -2.21
N ARG A 69 18.08 1.23 -2.06
CA ARG A 69 18.11 -0.13 -2.63
C ARG A 69 16.97 -1.00 -2.13
N LYS A 70 16.62 -0.91 -0.83
CA LYS A 70 15.52 -1.67 -0.23
C LYS A 70 14.18 -1.16 -0.74
N ILE A 71 14.00 0.16 -0.83
CA ILE A 71 12.81 0.78 -1.43
C ILE A 71 12.64 0.35 -2.89
N SER A 72 13.72 0.32 -3.68
CA SER A 72 13.68 -0.20 -5.06
C SER A 72 13.28 -1.67 -5.13
N GLY A 73 13.76 -2.51 -4.19
CA GLY A 73 13.35 -3.91 -4.08
C GLY A 73 11.86 -4.06 -3.78
N ILE A 74 11.33 -3.22 -2.88
CA ILE A 74 9.90 -3.15 -2.56
C ILE A 74 9.10 -2.72 -3.80
N ALA A 75 9.50 -1.64 -4.48
CA ALA A 75 8.84 -1.14 -5.69
C ALA A 75 8.82 -2.18 -6.82
N ASN A 76 9.91 -2.93 -7.00
CA ASN A 76 9.95 -4.05 -7.96
C ASN A 76 8.96 -5.17 -7.60
N THR A 77 8.79 -5.45 -6.31
CA THR A 77 7.79 -6.42 -5.86
C THR A 77 6.38 -5.92 -6.13
N PHE A 78 6.12 -4.62 -5.92
CA PHE A 78 4.84 -3.97 -6.25
C PHE A 78 4.55 -4.04 -7.75
N LEU A 79 5.53 -3.75 -8.60
CA LEU A 79 5.40 -3.88 -10.05
C LEU A 79 5.06 -5.32 -10.46
N TYR A 80 5.69 -6.32 -9.83
CA TYR A 80 5.34 -7.73 -10.06
C TYR A 80 3.89 -8.03 -9.65
N MET A 81 3.46 -7.58 -8.46
CA MET A 81 2.08 -7.75 -8.00
C MET A 81 1.06 -7.10 -8.94
N GLN A 82 1.34 -5.90 -9.44
CA GLN A 82 0.49 -5.24 -10.45
C GLN A 82 0.37 -6.06 -11.73
N LYS A 83 1.48 -6.63 -12.25
CA LYS A 83 1.46 -7.50 -13.43
C LYS A 83 0.63 -8.76 -13.20
N THR A 84 0.73 -9.38 -12.02
CA THR A 84 -0.10 -10.52 -11.65
C THR A 84 -1.58 -10.15 -11.59
N LEU A 85 -1.93 -8.99 -11.02
CA LEU A 85 -3.31 -8.52 -10.95
C LEU A 85 -3.88 -8.11 -12.32
N GLN A 86 -3.06 -7.58 -13.24
CA GLN A 86 -3.47 -7.28 -14.61
C GLN A 86 -3.97 -8.55 -15.34
N GLN A 87 -3.37 -9.71 -15.07
CA GLN A 87 -3.86 -10.99 -15.61
C GLN A 87 -5.27 -11.33 -15.09
N CYS A 88 -5.61 -10.94 -13.85
CA CYS A 88 -6.97 -11.06 -13.30
C CYS A 88 -7.95 -10.02 -13.89
N GLN A 89 -7.47 -8.83 -14.27
CA GLN A 89 -8.29 -7.77 -14.87
C GLN A 89 -8.76 -8.10 -16.29
N VAL A 90 -7.95 -8.79 -17.09
CA VAL A 90 -8.37 -9.29 -18.42
C VAL A 90 -9.63 -10.15 -18.31
N GLN A 91 -9.86 -10.77 -17.15
CA GLN A 91 -11.05 -11.57 -16.85
C GLN A 91 -12.24 -10.77 -16.25
N ARG A 92 -12.15 -9.43 -16.15
CA ARG A 92 -13.14 -8.52 -15.52
C ARG A 92 -13.51 -8.85 -14.07
N ARG A 93 -12.57 -9.43 -13.30
CA ARG A 93 -12.85 -9.95 -11.94
C ARG A 93 -12.65 -8.97 -10.79
N CYS A 94 -12.27 -7.72 -11.05
CA CYS A 94 -11.91 -6.76 -10.01
C CYS A 94 -12.82 -5.52 -10.06
N HIS A 95 -14.09 -5.72 -9.71
CA HIS A 95 -15.03 -4.62 -9.51
C HIS A 95 -14.83 -4.00 -8.11
N CYS A 96 -15.10 -2.71 -7.98
CA CYS A 96 -15.01 -1.99 -6.73
C CYS A 96 -16.41 -1.65 -6.23
N SER A 97 -16.76 -2.06 -5.02
CA SER A 97 -17.91 -1.50 -4.33
C SER A 97 -17.72 0.00 -4.07
N GLU A 98 -18.81 0.70 -3.77
CA GLU A 98 -18.76 2.10 -3.37
C GLU A 98 -17.92 2.29 -2.10
N GLU A 99 -18.01 1.35 -1.14
CA GLU A 99 -17.22 1.37 0.09
C GLU A 99 -15.71 1.25 -0.20
N ALA A 100 -15.32 0.26 -1.01
CA ALA A 100 -13.93 0.08 -1.44
C ALA A 100 -13.40 1.32 -2.19
N THR A 101 -14.24 1.88 -3.07
CA THR A 101 -13.90 3.09 -3.84
C THR A 101 -13.68 4.28 -2.91
N ASN A 102 -14.61 4.52 -1.98
CA ASN A 102 -14.53 5.62 -1.03
C ASN A 102 -13.31 5.48 -0.11
N ALA A 103 -13.03 4.28 0.41
CA ALA A 103 -11.86 4.04 1.24
C ALA A 103 -10.55 4.33 0.48
N THR A 104 -10.43 3.85 -0.77
CA THR A 104 -9.24 4.14 -1.59
C THR A 104 -9.12 5.62 -1.93
N ARG A 105 -10.24 6.32 -2.18
CA ARG A 105 -10.24 7.77 -2.37
C ARG A 105 -9.80 8.52 -1.12
N THR A 106 -10.30 8.15 0.06
CA THR A 106 -9.90 8.80 1.33
C THR A 106 -8.40 8.62 1.60
N VAL A 107 -7.76 7.54 1.15
CA VAL A 107 -6.29 7.40 1.20
C VAL A 107 -5.61 8.51 0.39
N HIS A 108 -6.09 8.79 -0.83
CA HIS A 108 -5.57 9.91 -1.64
C HIS A 108 -5.84 11.26 -0.98
N ASP A 109 -7.06 11.48 -0.47
CA ASP A 109 -7.43 12.72 0.22
C ASP A 109 -6.56 12.97 1.46
N ASN A 110 -6.20 11.91 2.21
CA ASN A 110 -5.30 11.99 3.37
C ASN A 110 -3.86 12.29 2.94
N TYR A 111 -3.40 11.73 1.83
CA TYR A 111 -2.07 11.99 1.28
C TYR A 111 -1.93 13.47 0.86
N GLU A 112 -2.96 14.02 0.21
CA GLU A 112 -2.96 15.40 -0.31
C GLU A 112 -3.06 16.48 0.77
N GLN A 113 -3.47 16.11 2.00
CA GLN A 113 -3.45 17.01 3.16
C GLN A 113 -2.04 17.29 3.69
N LEU A 114 -1.05 16.49 3.29
CA LEU A 114 0.33 16.59 3.75
C LEU A 114 1.24 17.14 2.66
N GLU A 115 2.36 17.74 3.08
CA GLU A 115 3.40 18.12 2.13
C GLU A 115 3.96 16.87 1.45
N ILE A 116 4.18 16.92 0.13
CA ILE A 116 4.53 15.76 -0.72
C ILE A 116 5.65 14.87 -0.11
N PRO A 117 6.81 15.40 0.32
CA PRO A 117 7.87 14.56 0.90
C PRO A 117 7.45 13.89 2.22
N SER A 118 6.64 14.58 3.02
CA SER A 118 6.09 14.09 4.29
C SER A 118 5.02 13.02 4.07
N ALA A 119 4.15 13.22 3.07
CA ALA A 119 3.13 12.26 2.67
C ALA A 119 3.75 10.95 2.17
N ALA A 120 4.82 11.05 1.37
CA ALA A 120 5.54 9.91 0.82
C ALA A 120 6.23 9.09 1.91
N ILE A 121 7.00 9.74 2.81
CA ILE A 121 7.68 9.03 3.90
C ILE A 121 6.69 8.38 4.86
N LYS A 122 5.57 9.05 5.14
CA LYS A 122 4.51 8.53 5.99
C LYS A 122 3.85 7.30 5.38
N SER A 123 3.47 7.38 4.10
CA SER A 123 2.87 6.26 3.39
C SER A 123 3.82 5.06 3.33
N LEU A 124 5.12 5.28 3.10
CA LEU A 124 6.15 4.24 3.21
C LEU A 124 6.19 3.64 4.62
N GLY A 125 6.04 4.46 5.66
CA GLY A 125 6.04 4.03 7.06
C GLY A 125 4.83 3.20 7.46
N GLU A 126 3.71 3.35 6.74
CA GLU A 126 2.46 2.61 6.93
C GLU A 126 2.36 1.36 6.04
N LEU A 127 3.47 0.95 5.39
CA LEU A 127 3.47 -0.23 4.53
C LEU A 127 3.09 -1.52 5.28
N ASP A 128 3.38 -1.62 6.58
CA ASP A 128 2.90 -2.72 7.43
C ASP A 128 1.37 -2.79 7.52
N VAL A 129 0.67 -1.65 7.53
CA VAL A 129 -0.80 -1.60 7.50
C VAL A 129 -1.34 -2.26 6.23
N PHE A 130 -0.74 -1.92 5.07
CA PHE A 130 -1.11 -2.52 3.80
C PHE A 130 -0.81 -4.03 3.75
N LEU A 131 0.38 -4.45 4.22
CA LEU A 131 0.77 -5.86 4.24
C LEU A 131 -0.14 -6.69 5.16
N ALA A 132 -0.44 -6.18 6.36
CA ALA A 132 -1.36 -6.83 7.28
C ALA A 132 -2.78 -6.90 6.72
N TRP A 133 -3.22 -5.90 5.95
CA TRP A 133 -4.51 -5.94 5.27
C TRP A 133 -4.54 -7.00 4.15
N ILE A 134 -3.50 -7.12 3.32
CA ILE A 134 -3.42 -8.17 2.29
C ILE A 134 -3.44 -9.56 2.94
N ASP A 135 -2.64 -9.78 3.98
CA ASP A 135 -2.52 -11.10 4.60
C ASP A 135 -3.86 -11.58 5.19
N ARG A 136 -4.58 -10.68 5.89
CA ARG A 136 -5.92 -10.95 6.42
C ARG A 136 -6.90 -11.37 5.31
N ASN A 137 -6.97 -10.60 4.23
CA ASN A 137 -7.93 -10.86 3.15
C ASN A 137 -7.53 -12.05 2.24
N ARG A 138 -6.26 -12.47 2.27
CA ARG A 138 -5.79 -13.69 1.58
C ARG A 138 -6.15 -14.96 2.34
N GLN A 139 -6.17 -14.93 3.67
CA GLN A 139 -6.52 -16.08 4.50
C GLN A 139 -8.03 -16.37 4.45
N GLU A 140 -8.87 -15.32 4.47
CA GLU A 140 -10.34 -15.44 4.36
C GLU A 140 -10.80 -16.05 3.03
N THR A 141 -10.08 -15.82 1.94
CA THR A 141 -10.39 -16.43 0.62
C THR A 141 -9.93 -17.88 0.47
N SER A 142 -9.10 -18.40 1.39
CA SER A 142 -8.68 -19.81 1.39
C SER A 142 -9.57 -20.72 2.26
N ALA A 143 -10.41 -20.12 3.11
CA ALA A 143 -11.29 -20.83 4.04
C ALA A 143 -12.75 -20.94 3.56
N ALA A 144 -13.04 -20.48 2.34
CA ALA A 144 -14.35 -20.52 1.68
C ALA A 144 -14.29 -21.37 0.40
#